data_AF-A0A2R6LIH7-F1
#
_entry.id   AF-A0A2R6LIH7-F1
#
_cell.length_a   1.000
_cell.length_b   1.000
_cell.length_c   1.000
_cell.angle_alpha   90.00
_cell.angle_beta   90.00
_cell.angle_gamma   90.00
#
_symmetry.space_group_name_H-M   'P 1'
#
loop_
_entity.id
_entity.type
_entity.pdbx_description
1 polymer ?
#
loop_
_entity_poly.entity_id
_entity_poly.type
_entity_poly.pdbx_seq_one_letter_code
_entity_poly.pdbx_strand_id
1 'polypeptide(L)' 'MSTSIRVTDDTKRMLESLKREDETFDELLERLAQSERPINIGAWSGEKADRARGAVERSRESFER' A
#
# COMPACT_ATOMS: atom_id res chain seq x y z
N MET A 1 -0.50 6.91 18.90
CA MET A 1 -1.59 5.92 18.71
C MET A 1 -1.16 5.01 17.58
N SER A 2 -1.24 3.68 17.73
CA SER A 2 -0.95 2.76 16.64
C SER A 2 -2.25 2.30 15.97
N THR A 3 -2.22 2.11 14.67
CA THR A 3 -3.34 1.60 13.87
C THR A 3 -2.81 0.45 13.03
N SER A 4 -3.56 -0.65 12.96
CA SER A 4 -3.15 -1.83 12.19
C SER A 4 -3.82 -1.84 10.83
N ILE A 5 -3.04 -2.10 9.79
CA ILE A 5 -3.52 -2.30 8.42
C ILE A 5 -3.31 -3.77 8.08
N ARG A 6 -4.38 -4.47 7.70
CA ARG A 6 -4.25 -5.84 7.19
C ARG A 6 -3.79 -5.79 5.75
N VAL A 7 -2.73 -6.52 5.46
CA VAL A 7 -2.16 -6.67 4.11
C VAL A 7 -2.06 -8.14 3.78
N THR A 8 -1.98 -8.45 2.49
CA THR A 8 -1.68 -9.83 2.06
C THR A 8 -0.24 -10.19 2.40
N ASP A 9 0.06 -11.49 2.52
CA ASP A 9 1.42 -11.96 2.76
C ASP A 9 2.37 -11.55 1.61
N ASP A 10 1.85 -11.49 0.38
CA ASP A 10 2.61 -11.06 -0.79
C ASP A 10 3.03 -9.59 -0.66
N THR A 11 2.09 -8.73 -0.25
CA THR A 11 2.37 -7.31 0.04
C THR A 11 3.37 -7.18 1.18
N LYS A 12 3.22 -7.97 2.26
CA LYS A 12 4.18 -7.96 3.37
C LYS A 12 5.59 -8.32 2.90
N ARG A 13 5.76 -9.38 2.11
CA ARG A 13 7.07 -9.79 1.57
C ARG A 13 7.71 -8.72 0.69
N MET A 14 6.90 -8.01 -0.09
CA MET A 14 7.37 -6.88 -0.89
C MET A 14 7.82 -5.70 -0.01
N LEU A 15 7.09 -5.41 1.07
CA LEU A 15 7.50 -4.34 1.99
C LEU A 15 8.79 -4.72 2.74
N GLU A 16 8.94 -5.97 3.16
CA GLU A 16 10.17 -6.49 3.78
C GLU A 16 11.38 -6.36 2.84
N SER A 17 11.22 -6.60 1.53
CA SER A 17 12.35 -6.45 0.59
C SER A 17 12.73 -4.99 0.31
N LEU A 18 11.83 -4.04 0.53
CA LEU A 18 12.06 -2.60 0.37
C LEU A 18 12.54 -1.91 1.65
N LYS A 19 12.35 -2.57 2.79
CA LYS A 19 12.75 -2.11 4.11
C LYS A 19 14.27 -2.20 4.26
N ARG A 20 14.90 -1.17 4.83
CA ARG A 20 16.32 -1.23 5.21
C ARG A 20 16.50 -1.98 6.53
N GLU A 21 17.72 -2.49 6.79
CA GLU A 21 18.05 -3.32 7.96
C GLU A 21 17.56 -2.69 9.28
N ASP A 22 17.87 -1.43 9.51
CA ASP A 22 17.56 -0.70 10.76
C ASP A 22 16.27 0.15 10.71
N GLU A 23 15.48 0.06 9.65
CA GLU A 23 14.26 0.87 9.45
C GLU A 23 13.04 0.21 10.11
N THR A 24 12.01 0.95 10.48
CA THR A 24 10.69 0.39 10.86
C THR A 24 9.75 0.38 9.66
N PHE A 25 8.63 -0.34 9.73
CA PHE A 25 7.62 -0.24 8.67
C PHE A 25 7.02 1.17 8.56
N ASP A 26 6.90 1.88 9.68
CA ASP A 26 6.38 3.24 9.69
C ASP A 26 7.34 4.20 8.98
N GLU A 27 8.65 4.11 9.25
CA GLU A 27 9.68 4.90 8.56
C GLU A 27 9.79 4.52 7.08
N LEU A 28 9.65 3.24 6.73
CA LEU A 28 9.57 2.80 5.33
C LEU A 28 8.38 3.45 4.63
N LEU A 29 7.18 3.40 5.24
CA LEU A 29 5.97 3.96 4.65
C LEU A 29 6.06 5.49 4.55
N GLU A 30 6.60 6.14 5.57
CA GLU A 30 6.87 7.58 5.56
C GLU A 30 7.87 7.94 4.46
N ARG A 31 8.98 7.19 4.33
CA ARG A 31 9.94 7.38 3.25
C ARG A 31 9.33 7.13 1.89
N LEU A 32 8.53 6.09 1.69
CA LEU A 32 7.85 5.85 0.41
C LEU A 32 6.89 6.99 0.08
N ALA A 33 6.16 7.51 1.08
CA ALA A 33 5.29 8.66 0.92
C ALA A 33 6.06 9.98 0.66
N GLN A 34 7.27 10.14 1.21
CA GLN A 34 8.11 11.34 1.06
C GLN A 34 9.06 11.30 -0.14
N SER A 35 9.54 10.12 -0.54
CA SER A 35 10.47 9.91 -1.66
C SER A 35 9.78 10.00 -3.03
N GLU A 36 8.46 10.03 -3.03
CA GLU A 36 7.67 10.36 -4.22
C GLU A 36 7.17 11.81 -4.18
N ARG A 37 7.74 12.61 -5.10
CA ARG A 37 6.89 13.30 -6.07
C ARG A 37 5.75 12.34 -6.43
N PRO A 38 4.48 12.74 -6.32
CA PRO A 38 3.32 11.86 -6.15
C PRO A 38 3.45 10.59 -6.96
N ILE A 39 3.18 9.42 -6.34
CA ILE A 39 3.03 8.13 -7.04
C ILE A 39 2.32 8.44 -8.35
N ASN A 40 3.03 8.38 -9.48
CA ASN A 40 2.40 8.71 -10.75
C ASN A 40 1.53 7.52 -11.08
N ILE A 41 0.25 7.64 -10.72
CA ILE A 41 -0.84 6.69 -11.00
C ILE A 41 -0.90 6.34 -12.51
N GLY A 42 -0.15 7.04 -13.37
CA GLY A 42 0.04 6.75 -14.79
C GLY A 42 0.99 5.59 -15.16
N ALA A 43 1.71 4.96 -14.22
CA ALA A 43 2.48 3.73 -14.52
C ALA A 43 1.59 2.47 -14.55
N TRP A 44 0.34 2.59 -14.11
CA TRP A 44 -0.67 1.56 -14.22
C TRP A 44 -1.56 1.99 -15.37
N SER A 45 -1.73 1.14 -16.40
CA SER A 45 -2.78 1.40 -17.40
C SER A 45 -4.08 1.67 -16.64
N GLY A 46 -4.83 2.72 -16.97
CA GLY A 46 -5.95 3.22 -16.14
C GLY A 46 -6.89 2.11 -15.63
N GLU A 47 -7.12 1.08 -16.45
CA GLU A 47 -7.85 -0.14 -16.06
C GLU A 47 -7.33 -0.86 -14.82
N LYS A 48 -6.01 -0.96 -14.61
CA LYS A 48 -5.42 -1.64 -13.45
C LYS A 48 -5.55 -0.79 -12.19
N ALA A 49 -5.40 0.53 -12.31
CA ALA A 49 -5.61 1.45 -11.20
C ALA A 49 -7.07 1.47 -10.74
N ASP A 50 -8.01 1.46 -11.69
CA ASP A 50 -9.44 1.46 -11.38
C ASP A 50 -9.91 0.11 -10.84
N ARG A 51 -9.37 -1.01 -11.34
CA ARG A 51 -9.62 -2.32 -10.72
C ARG A 51 -9.08 -2.44 -9.30
N ALA A 52 -7.91 -1.85 -9.02
CA ALA A 52 -7.35 -1.87 -7.67
C ALA A 52 -8.18 -1.00 -6.71
N ARG A 53 -8.58 0.21 -7.15
CA ARG A 53 -9.49 1.07 -6.37
C ARG A 53 -10.83 0.37 -6.10
N GLY A 54 -11.45 -0.20 -7.12
CA GLY A 54 -12.72 -0.93 -6.97
C GLY A 54 -12.59 -2.24 -6.18
N ALA A 55 -11.41 -2.86 -6.11
CA ALA A 55 -11.18 -4.01 -5.22
C ALA A 55 -11.07 -3.57 -3.75
N VAL A 56 -10.38 -2.45 -3.48
CA VAL A 56 -10.28 -1.88 -2.13
C VAL A 56 -11.65 -1.41 -1.63
N GLU A 57 -12.44 -0.78 -2.48
CA GLU A 57 -13.77 -0.28 -2.15
C GLU A 57 -14.77 -1.42 -1.87
N ARG A 58 -14.80 -2.45 -2.72
CA ARG A 58 -15.62 -3.66 -2.48
C ARG A 58 -15.18 -4.43 -1.24
N SER A 59 -13.88 -4.45 -0.96
CA SER A 59 -13.38 -5.08 0.25
C SER A 59 -13.85 -4.31 1.49
N ARG A 60 -13.80 -2.97 1.46
CA ARG A 60 -14.34 -2.11 2.54
C ARG A 60 -15.84 -2.33 2.77
N GLU A 61 -16.65 -2.36 1.72
CA GLU A 61 -18.09 -2.61 1.83
C GLU A 61 -18.43 -4.02 2.37
N SER A 62 -17.59 -5.02 2.08
CA SER A 62 -17.80 -6.39 2.57
C SER A 62 -17.44 -6.57 4.05
N PHE A 63 -16.69 -5.64 4.65
CA PHE A 63 -16.35 -5.65 6.08
C PHE A 63 -17.32 -4.83 6.95
N GLU A 64 -18.20 -4.02 6.36
CA GLU A 64 -19.22 -3.25 7.06
C GLU A 64 -20.59 -3.97 7.17
N ARG A 65 -20.67 -5.26 6.83
CA ARG A 65 -21.88 -6.10 6.99
C ARG A 65 -21.76 -7.10 8.13
#